data_AF-A0A353LIK9-F1
#
_entry.id   AF-A0A353LIK9-F1
#
_cell.length_a   1.000
_cell.length_b   1.000
_cell.length_c   1.000
_cell.angle_alpha   90.00
_cell.angle_beta   90.00
_cell.angle_gamma   90.00
#
_symmetry.space_group_name_H-M   'P 1'
#
loop_
_entity.id
_entity.type
_entity.pdbx_description
1 polymer ?
#
loop_
_entity_poly.entity_id
_entity_poly.type
_entity_poly.pdbx_seq_one_letter_code
_entity_poly.pdbx_strand_id
1 'polypeptide(L)'
;MSKKINSALISVYHKDGLEEILKLLNSLNVKLISTGGTRDFIQSLGYECESVEEVTGYPSILGGRVKTLHPKVFGGILYRRDEEQDRKIIKSYDIPSIDLVIVDLYPFEETVATQAPEDEIIEKIDIGGISLIRGAAKNFKDVIVVASRKQYKPLLDLLKEKSGNTDIEDRRWFAKEAFAVSSGYDSAIFNYFDKGESPVLRISADSGKTLRYGENPHQKGVFYGNFNEIFEQLHGKEISYNNLLDIDAAVSLIADFDETALAILKH
;
A
#
# COMPACT_ATOMS: atom_id res chain seq x y z
N MET A 1 1.51 14.58 19.79
CA MET A 1 0.75 13.98 20.91
C MET A 1 0.61 12.49 20.65
N SER A 2 0.82 11.67 21.69
CA SER A 2 0.63 10.22 21.63
C SER A 2 -0.85 9.86 21.47
N LYS A 3 -1.16 8.83 20.69
CA LYS A 3 -2.51 8.27 20.50
C LYS A 3 -2.46 6.76 20.67
N LYS A 4 -3.35 6.22 21.49
CA LYS A 4 -3.50 4.78 21.70
C LYS A 4 -4.46 4.20 20.66
N ILE A 5 -4.12 3.05 20.11
CA ILE A 5 -5.01 2.27 19.25
C ILE A 5 -5.98 1.49 20.14
N ASN A 6 -7.28 1.72 19.99
CA ASN A 6 -8.37 1.05 20.71
C ASN A 6 -9.32 0.31 19.76
N SER A 7 -9.32 0.66 18.47
CA SER A 7 -10.11 -0.03 17.45
C SER A 7 -9.34 -0.16 16.13
N ALA A 8 -9.54 -1.30 15.46
CA ALA A 8 -8.91 -1.60 14.18
C ALA A 8 -9.96 -2.08 13.16
N LEU A 9 -10.03 -1.42 12.01
CA LEU A 9 -10.76 -1.91 10.84
C LEU A 9 -9.79 -2.71 9.96
N ILE A 10 -10.09 -3.98 9.72
CA ILE A 10 -9.23 -4.89 8.97
C ILE A 10 -10.01 -5.45 7.77
N SER A 11 -9.56 -5.15 6.56
CA SER A 11 -10.16 -5.64 5.31
C SER A 11 -9.06 -6.00 4.34
N VAL A 12 -8.58 -7.25 4.41
CA VAL A 12 -7.48 -7.71 3.59
C VAL A 12 -7.85 -8.92 2.73
N TYR A 13 -7.37 -8.92 1.49
CA TYR A 13 -7.36 -10.03 0.58
C TYR A 13 -6.34 -11.09 1.05
N HIS A 14 -5.07 -10.70 1.25
CA HIS A 14 -4.01 -11.60 1.72
C HIS A 14 -3.91 -11.63 3.24
N LYS A 15 -3.93 -12.84 3.82
CA LYS A 15 -3.93 -13.06 5.28
C LYS A 15 -2.56 -13.44 5.84
N ASP A 16 -1.58 -13.72 4.97
CA ASP A 16 -0.23 -14.12 5.37
C ASP A 16 0.41 -13.06 6.28
N GLY A 17 0.92 -13.48 7.43
CA GLY A 17 1.57 -12.61 8.42
C GLY A 17 0.63 -11.74 9.26
N LEU A 18 -0.69 -11.80 9.03
CA LEU A 18 -1.68 -11.02 9.81
C LEU A 18 -1.84 -11.56 11.26
N GLU A 19 -1.61 -12.85 11.47
CA GLU A 19 -1.83 -13.53 12.77
C GLU A 19 -1.07 -12.88 13.93
N GLU A 20 0.20 -12.53 13.72
CA GLU A 20 1.03 -11.92 14.77
C GLU A 20 0.51 -10.54 15.17
N ILE A 21 0.01 -9.77 14.20
CA ILE A 21 -0.60 -8.46 14.44
C ILE A 21 -1.91 -8.65 15.21
N LEU A 22 -2.78 -9.57 14.79
CA LEU A 22 -4.05 -9.84 15.46
C LEU A 22 -3.86 -10.28 16.91
N LYS A 23 -2.90 -11.18 17.16
CA LYS A 23 -2.55 -11.62 18.51
C LYS A 23 -2.16 -10.44 19.40
N LEU A 24 -1.33 -9.53 18.88
CA LEU A 24 -0.88 -8.37 19.62
C LEU A 24 -2.02 -7.35 19.85
N LEU A 25 -2.82 -7.05 18.84
CA LEU A 25 -3.99 -6.19 18.95
C LEU A 25 -4.99 -6.74 19.99
N ASN A 26 -5.25 -8.04 19.97
CA ASN A 26 -6.11 -8.70 20.96
C ASN A 26 -5.52 -8.59 22.39
N SER A 27 -4.21 -8.80 22.56
CA SER A 27 -3.56 -8.63 23.88
C SER A 27 -3.62 -7.19 24.41
N LEU A 28 -3.75 -6.21 23.52
CA LEU A 28 -3.91 -4.80 23.84
C LEU A 28 -5.39 -4.40 24.04
N ASN A 29 -6.32 -5.36 23.95
CA ASN A 29 -7.78 -5.16 24.01
C ASN A 29 -8.30 -4.19 22.92
N VAL A 30 -7.72 -4.26 21.72
CA VAL A 30 -8.17 -3.48 20.57
C VAL A 30 -9.43 -4.13 20.01
N LYS A 31 -10.51 -3.35 19.86
CA LYS A 31 -11.74 -3.80 19.23
C LYS A 31 -11.52 -4.01 17.72
N LEU A 32 -11.79 -5.22 17.23
CA LEU A 32 -11.60 -5.58 15.82
C LEU A 32 -12.91 -5.45 15.05
N ILE A 33 -12.86 -4.75 13.91
CA ILE A 33 -13.95 -4.60 12.95
C ILE A 33 -13.47 -5.15 11.61
N SER A 34 -14.26 -5.99 10.93
CA SER A 34 -13.82 -6.60 9.66
C SER A 34 -14.98 -6.92 8.71
N THR A 35 -14.64 -7.37 7.49
CA THR A 35 -15.61 -7.74 6.45
C THR A 35 -15.45 -9.20 6.04
N GLY A 36 -16.57 -9.88 5.79
CA GLY A 36 -16.62 -11.20 5.13
C GLY A 36 -15.53 -12.18 5.59
N GLY A 37 -14.76 -12.70 4.63
CA GLY A 37 -13.74 -13.72 4.90
C GLY A 37 -12.55 -13.27 5.76
N THR A 38 -12.30 -11.97 5.92
CA THR A 38 -11.28 -11.50 6.88
C THR A 38 -11.81 -11.64 8.32
N ARG A 39 -13.10 -11.39 8.56
CA ARG A 39 -13.74 -11.61 9.86
C ARG A 39 -13.71 -13.10 10.21
N ASP A 40 -14.07 -13.96 9.27
CA ASP A 40 -14.11 -15.41 9.50
C ASP A 40 -12.72 -15.95 9.87
N PHE A 41 -11.67 -15.42 9.23
CA PHE A 41 -10.29 -15.73 9.60
C PHE A 41 -9.95 -15.27 11.03
N ILE A 42 -10.27 -14.03 11.41
CA ILE A 42 -10.03 -13.52 12.76
C ILE A 42 -10.75 -14.38 13.82
N GLN A 43 -12.01 -14.75 13.56
CA GLN A 43 -12.80 -15.60 14.45
C GLN A 43 -12.26 -17.03 14.54
N SER A 44 -11.71 -17.58 13.45
CA SER A 44 -11.08 -18.91 13.44
C SER A 44 -9.85 -18.99 14.35
N LEU A 45 -9.19 -17.85 14.62
CA LEU A 45 -8.09 -17.72 15.58
C LEU A 45 -8.57 -17.54 17.03
N GLY A 46 -9.89 -17.49 17.26
CA GLY A 46 -10.51 -17.32 18.58
C GLY A 46 -10.61 -15.88 19.06
N TYR A 47 -10.47 -14.89 18.18
CA TYR A 47 -10.60 -13.47 18.53
C TYR A 47 -11.99 -12.92 18.22
N GLU A 48 -12.51 -12.08 19.11
CA GLU A 48 -13.77 -11.36 18.87
C GLU A 48 -13.60 -10.34 17.75
N CYS A 49 -14.54 -10.31 16.81
CA CYS A 49 -14.53 -9.38 15.71
C CYS A 49 -15.96 -9.03 15.29
N GLU A 50 -16.26 -7.73 15.34
CA GLU A 50 -17.51 -7.16 14.85
C GLU A 50 -17.47 -7.03 13.33
N SER A 51 -18.59 -7.27 12.66
CA SER A 51 -18.70 -7.07 11.22
C SER A 51 -18.97 -5.60 10.88
N VAL A 52 -18.52 -5.18 9.69
CA VAL A 52 -18.90 -3.86 9.15
C VAL A 52 -20.41 -3.76 8.94
N GLU A 53 -21.08 -4.86 8.61
CA GLU A 53 -22.54 -4.92 8.48
C GLU A 53 -23.25 -4.62 9.82
N GLU A 54 -22.76 -5.16 10.94
CA GLU A 54 -23.27 -4.84 12.28
C GLU A 54 -23.04 -3.37 12.65
N VAL A 55 -21.84 -2.84 12.36
CA VAL A 55 -21.51 -1.43 12.61
C VAL A 55 -22.42 -0.51 11.79
N THR A 56 -22.57 -0.79 10.50
CA THR A 56 -23.27 0.08 9.56
C THR A 56 -24.79 -0.08 9.63
N GLY A 57 -25.28 -1.26 9.99
CA GLY A 57 -26.68 -1.66 9.85
C GLY A 57 -27.09 -1.94 8.41
N TYR A 58 -26.15 -2.00 7.47
CA TYR A 58 -26.40 -2.23 6.04
C TYR A 58 -25.78 -3.56 5.60
N PRO A 59 -26.53 -4.41 4.86
CA PRO A 59 -25.98 -5.64 4.34
C PRO A 59 -25.00 -5.36 3.19
N SER A 60 -24.13 -6.35 2.91
CA SER A 60 -23.33 -6.35 1.69
C SER A 60 -24.24 -6.50 0.46
N ILE A 61 -24.21 -5.50 -0.44
CA ILE A 61 -24.99 -5.46 -1.68
C ILE A 61 -24.07 -5.32 -2.91
N LEU A 62 -24.63 -5.55 -4.11
CA LEU A 62 -23.92 -5.39 -5.39
C LEU A 62 -22.61 -6.20 -5.44
N GLY A 63 -22.64 -7.46 -4.99
CA GLY A 63 -21.46 -8.32 -4.96
C GLY A 63 -20.36 -7.84 -4.02
N GLY A 64 -20.67 -6.97 -3.05
CA GLY A 64 -19.69 -6.43 -2.10
C GLY A 64 -18.97 -5.16 -2.56
N ARG A 65 -19.32 -4.60 -3.72
CA ARG A 65 -18.70 -3.38 -4.29
C ARG A 65 -18.78 -2.15 -3.38
N VAL A 66 -19.78 -2.09 -2.49
CA VAL A 66 -20.05 -0.91 -1.64
C VAL A 66 -20.02 -1.23 -0.13
N LYS A 67 -19.42 -2.36 0.26
CA LYS A 67 -19.47 -2.88 1.65
C LYS A 67 -18.95 -1.91 2.72
N THR A 68 -17.93 -1.11 2.41
CA THR A 68 -17.28 -0.19 3.37
C THR A 68 -17.59 1.29 3.08
N LEU A 69 -18.27 1.60 1.97
CA LEU A 69 -18.59 2.95 1.52
C LEU A 69 -19.77 3.54 2.32
N HIS A 70 -19.58 3.70 3.62
CA HIS A 70 -20.64 4.09 4.55
C HIS A 70 -20.19 5.20 5.53
N PRO A 71 -21.05 6.18 5.87
CA PRO A 71 -20.72 7.25 6.80
C PRO A 71 -20.29 6.78 8.20
N LYS A 72 -20.79 5.65 8.70
CA LYS A 72 -20.30 5.09 9.98
C LYS A 72 -18.86 4.58 9.92
N VAL A 73 -18.40 4.12 8.76
CA VAL A 73 -17.00 3.70 8.59
C VAL A 73 -16.12 4.92 8.37
N PHE A 74 -16.44 5.74 7.36
CA PHE A 74 -15.64 6.90 7.02
C PHE A 74 -15.71 8.01 8.07
N GLY A 75 -16.85 8.19 8.74
CA GLY A 75 -16.99 9.09 9.87
C GLY A 75 -16.10 8.68 11.03
N GLY A 76 -16.01 7.38 11.32
CA GLY A 76 -15.10 6.84 12.35
C GLY A 76 -13.62 7.03 12.04
N ILE A 77 -13.27 7.07 10.75
CA ILE A 77 -11.90 7.31 10.27
C ILE A 77 -11.57 8.81 10.17
N LEU A 78 -12.48 9.64 9.65
CA LEU A 78 -12.15 10.98 9.15
C LEU A 78 -12.46 12.13 10.12
N TYR A 79 -13.24 11.90 11.17
CA TYR A 79 -13.57 12.96 12.10
C TYR A 79 -12.32 13.51 12.81
N ARG A 80 -12.29 14.82 13.00
CA ARG A 80 -11.17 15.50 13.67
C ARG A 80 -11.38 15.39 15.18
N ARG A 81 -10.48 14.68 15.87
CA ARG A 81 -10.72 14.33 17.28
C ARG A 81 -10.57 15.53 18.22
N ASP A 82 -9.83 16.54 17.81
CA ASP A 82 -9.65 17.81 18.51
C ASP A 82 -10.83 18.78 18.32
N GLU A 83 -11.68 18.56 17.31
CA GLU A 83 -12.81 19.44 16.99
C GLU A 83 -14.09 19.06 17.75
N GLU A 84 -14.59 19.99 18.56
CA GLU A 84 -15.75 19.73 19.43
C GLU A 84 -17.03 19.43 18.64
N GLN A 85 -17.21 20.10 17.50
CA GLN A 85 -18.37 19.89 16.63
C GLN A 85 -18.39 18.47 16.05
N ASP A 86 -17.24 17.99 15.54
CA ASP A 86 -17.08 16.63 15.03
C ASP A 86 -17.38 15.59 16.13
N ARG A 87 -16.86 15.78 17.35
CA ARG A 87 -17.14 14.87 18.49
C ARG A 87 -18.63 14.79 18.84
N LYS A 88 -19.37 15.91 18.77
CA LYS A 88 -20.82 15.93 19.01
C LYS A 88 -21.58 15.14 17.94
N ILE A 89 -21.20 15.31 16.68
CA ILE A 89 -21.81 14.60 15.53
C ILE A 89 -21.57 13.09 15.64
N ILE A 90 -20.32 12.68 15.88
CA ILE A 90 -19.96 11.26 15.98
C ILE A 90 -20.75 10.58 17.10
N LYS A 91 -20.92 11.26 18.25
CA LYS A 91 -21.74 10.77 19.35
C LYS A 91 -23.24 10.72 19.03
N SER A 92 -23.78 11.72 18.33
CA SER A 92 -25.22 11.76 18.03
C SER A 92 -25.67 10.71 17.01
N TYR A 93 -24.75 10.23 16.18
CA TYR A 93 -25.02 9.23 15.14
C TYR A 93 -24.48 7.83 15.49
N ASP A 94 -24.02 7.63 16.73
CA ASP A 94 -23.42 6.39 17.21
C ASP A 94 -22.33 5.85 16.26
N ILE A 95 -21.47 6.75 15.78
CA ILE A 95 -20.37 6.41 14.89
C ILE A 95 -19.17 5.95 15.74
N PRO A 96 -18.65 4.73 15.55
CA PRO A 96 -17.49 4.28 16.31
C PRO A 96 -16.22 4.97 15.83
N SER A 97 -15.30 5.26 16.75
CA SER A 97 -13.94 5.69 16.37
C SER A 97 -13.19 4.52 15.73
N ILE A 98 -12.37 4.80 14.72
CA ILE A 98 -11.42 3.86 14.11
C ILE A 98 -10.01 4.43 14.24
N ASP A 99 -9.12 3.71 14.92
CA ASP A 99 -7.77 4.19 15.23
C ASP A 99 -6.70 3.57 14.30
N LEU A 100 -6.95 2.34 13.83
CA LEU A 100 -6.10 1.61 12.90
C LEU A 100 -6.93 1.10 11.72
N VAL A 101 -6.41 1.25 10.51
CA VAL A 101 -6.98 0.66 9.29
C VAL A 101 -5.92 -0.24 8.66
N ILE A 102 -6.19 -1.54 8.54
CA ILE A 102 -5.37 -2.50 7.81
C ILE A 102 -6.15 -2.94 6.59
N VAL A 103 -5.62 -2.61 5.41
CA VAL A 103 -6.26 -2.89 4.12
C VAL A 103 -5.18 -3.18 3.09
N ASP A 104 -5.41 -4.14 2.24
CA ASP A 104 -4.64 -4.31 1.01
C ASP A 104 -5.61 -4.30 -0.17
N LEU A 105 -5.08 -3.94 -1.34
CA LEU A 105 -5.86 -3.90 -2.57
C LEU A 105 -5.79 -5.25 -3.27
N TYR A 106 -6.77 -5.53 -4.12
CA TYR A 106 -6.65 -6.63 -5.07
C TYR A 106 -5.40 -6.45 -5.94
N PRO A 107 -4.67 -7.53 -6.26
CA PRO A 107 -3.46 -7.47 -7.05
C PRO A 107 -3.80 -7.22 -8.54
N PHE A 108 -4.13 -5.97 -8.87
CA PHE A 108 -4.57 -5.55 -10.19
C PHE A 108 -3.49 -5.82 -11.25
N GLU A 109 -2.25 -5.38 -10.99
CA GLU A 109 -1.11 -5.60 -11.90
C GLU A 109 -0.84 -7.09 -12.14
N GLU A 110 -0.92 -7.92 -11.10
CA GLU A 110 -0.77 -9.37 -11.26
C GLU A 110 -1.90 -9.95 -12.12
N THR A 111 -3.13 -9.47 -11.97
CA THR A 111 -4.29 -9.93 -12.76
C THR A 111 -4.19 -9.49 -14.22
N VAL A 112 -3.65 -8.30 -14.50
CA VAL A 112 -3.37 -7.86 -15.87
C VAL A 112 -2.28 -8.76 -16.49
N ALA A 113 -1.25 -9.12 -15.73
CA ALA A 113 -0.16 -9.97 -16.20
C ALA A 113 -0.60 -11.41 -16.54
N THR A 114 -1.70 -11.91 -15.96
CA THR A 114 -2.26 -13.23 -16.32
C THR A 114 -3.06 -13.23 -17.63
N GLN A 115 -3.20 -12.09 -18.30
CA GLN A 115 -4.01 -11.94 -19.52
C GLN A 115 -5.47 -12.36 -19.33
N ALA A 116 -6.03 -12.10 -18.15
CA ALA A 116 -7.44 -12.36 -17.86
C ALA A 116 -8.38 -11.55 -18.79
N PRO A 117 -9.63 -12.01 -19.01
CA PRO A 117 -10.65 -11.23 -19.73
C PRO A 117 -10.85 -9.84 -19.12
N GLU A 118 -11.19 -8.84 -19.95
CA GLU A 118 -11.38 -7.45 -19.51
C GLU A 118 -12.38 -7.34 -18.35
N ASP A 119 -13.53 -8.01 -18.42
CA ASP A 119 -14.52 -8.00 -17.35
C ASP A 119 -13.93 -8.46 -16.00
N GLU A 120 -13.04 -9.46 -16.01
CA GLU A 120 -12.37 -9.92 -14.79
C GLU A 120 -11.37 -8.89 -14.25
N ILE A 121 -10.64 -8.21 -15.13
CA ILE A 121 -9.71 -7.13 -14.76
C ILE A 121 -10.47 -5.95 -14.16
N ILE A 122 -11.59 -5.56 -14.76
CA ILE A 122 -12.45 -4.47 -14.27
C ILE A 122 -13.02 -4.80 -12.89
N GLU A 123 -13.40 -6.05 -12.61
CA GLU A 123 -13.85 -6.48 -11.27
C GLU A 123 -12.74 -6.41 -10.21
N LYS A 124 -11.45 -6.34 -10.60
CA LYS A 124 -10.33 -6.15 -9.66
C LYS A 124 -10.01 -4.69 -9.33
N ILE A 125 -10.74 -3.74 -9.92
CA ILE A 125 -10.63 -2.32 -9.55
C ILE A 125 -11.34 -2.08 -8.22
N ASP A 126 -10.57 -1.90 -7.15
CA ASP A 126 -11.09 -1.78 -5.79
C ASP A 126 -11.44 -0.34 -5.44
N ILE A 127 -12.73 -0.08 -5.26
CA ILE A 127 -13.26 1.22 -4.83
C ILE A 127 -13.24 1.38 -3.31
N GLY A 128 -13.56 0.31 -2.59
CA GLY A 128 -13.68 0.34 -1.13
C GLY A 128 -12.32 0.44 -0.45
N GLY A 129 -11.39 -0.43 -0.86
CA GLY A 129 -10.03 -0.49 -0.33
C GLY A 129 -9.28 0.82 -0.56
N ILE A 130 -9.28 1.36 -1.78
CA ILE A 130 -8.59 2.62 -2.09
C ILE A 130 -9.18 3.81 -1.31
N SER A 131 -10.49 3.83 -1.12
CA SER A 131 -11.16 4.86 -0.33
C SER A 131 -10.75 4.79 1.14
N LEU A 132 -10.69 3.59 1.73
CA LEU A 132 -10.22 3.38 3.10
C LEU A 132 -8.76 3.83 3.29
N ILE A 133 -7.86 3.43 2.37
CA ILE A 133 -6.45 3.83 2.36
C ILE A 133 -6.34 5.36 2.41
N ARG A 134 -6.99 6.04 1.47
CA ARG A 134 -6.92 7.51 1.35
C ARG A 134 -7.58 8.21 2.52
N GLY A 135 -8.71 7.70 3.00
CA GLY A 135 -9.42 8.26 4.15
C GLY A 135 -8.57 8.22 5.43
N ALA A 136 -7.98 7.06 5.72
CA ALA A 136 -7.14 6.87 6.89
C ALA A 136 -5.82 7.66 6.78
N ALA A 137 -5.16 7.63 5.61
CA ALA A 137 -3.94 8.40 5.36
C ALA A 137 -4.16 9.92 5.47
N LYS A 138 -5.31 10.43 5.00
CA LYS A 138 -5.68 11.84 5.17
C LYS A 138 -5.77 12.22 6.65
N ASN A 139 -6.36 11.36 7.48
CA ASN A 139 -6.52 11.63 8.91
C ASN A 139 -5.38 11.06 9.79
N PHE A 140 -4.15 11.02 9.27
CA PHE A 140 -2.98 10.51 9.98
C PHE A 140 -2.69 11.21 11.32
N LYS A 141 -3.29 12.38 11.57
CA LYS A 141 -3.21 13.03 12.88
C LYS A 141 -3.73 12.13 14.00
N ASP A 142 -4.69 11.27 13.70
CA ASP A 142 -5.39 10.42 14.66
C ASP A 142 -5.43 8.93 14.28
N VAL A 143 -5.27 8.59 13.00
CA VAL A 143 -5.41 7.23 12.47
C VAL A 143 -4.08 6.71 11.92
N ILE A 144 -3.78 5.44 12.15
CA ILE A 144 -2.70 4.72 11.46
C ILE A 144 -3.28 3.85 10.35
N VAL A 145 -2.59 3.79 9.21
CA VAL A 145 -3.02 3.03 8.03
C VAL A 145 -1.93 2.07 7.57
N VAL A 146 -2.28 0.82 7.35
CA VAL A 146 -1.43 -0.20 6.74
C VAL A 146 -2.08 -0.57 5.41
N ALA A 147 -1.40 -0.25 4.31
CA ALA A 147 -1.92 -0.37 2.95
C ALA A 147 -1.33 -1.56 2.16
N SER A 148 -0.34 -2.24 2.74
CA SER A 148 0.42 -3.33 2.14
C SER A 148 1.08 -4.20 3.22
N ARG A 149 1.33 -5.46 2.89
CA ARG A 149 2.09 -6.41 3.72
C ARG A 149 3.50 -5.92 4.05
N LYS A 150 4.10 -5.07 3.22
CA LYS A 150 5.42 -4.44 3.49
C LYS A 150 5.44 -3.66 4.81
N GLN A 151 4.29 -3.17 5.26
CA GLN A 151 4.15 -2.39 6.49
C GLN A 151 3.81 -3.27 7.72
N TYR A 152 3.61 -4.58 7.59
CA TYR A 152 3.26 -5.46 8.71
C TYR A 152 4.35 -5.54 9.77
N LYS A 153 5.60 -5.74 9.34
CA LYS A 153 6.75 -5.77 10.27
C LYS A 153 6.94 -4.42 10.98
N PRO A 154 6.96 -3.26 10.27
CA PRO A 154 6.95 -1.95 10.92
C PRO A 154 5.80 -1.74 11.91
N LEU A 155 4.57 -2.19 11.58
CA LEU A 155 3.43 -2.07 12.50
C LEU A 155 3.64 -2.95 13.74
N LEU A 156 4.08 -4.18 13.56
CA LEU A 156 4.31 -5.12 14.65
C LEU A 156 5.38 -4.58 15.63
N ASP A 157 6.47 -4.04 15.10
CA ASP A 157 7.53 -3.44 15.91
C ASP A 157 7.02 -2.22 16.67
N LEU A 158 6.30 -1.32 15.99
CA LEU A 158 5.66 -0.16 16.61
C LEU A 158 4.73 -0.56 17.76
N LEU A 159 3.84 -1.53 17.54
CA LEU A 159 2.89 -1.99 18.54
C LEU A 159 3.59 -2.59 19.77
N LYS A 160 4.71 -3.33 19.57
CA LYS A 160 5.51 -3.91 20.66
C LYS A 160 6.27 -2.84 21.44
N GLU A 161 7.02 -1.99 20.74
CA GLU A 161 7.88 -0.97 21.35
C GLU A 161 7.07 0.08 22.11
N LYS A 162 5.92 0.49 21.56
CA LYS A 162 5.09 1.56 22.13
C LYS A 162 3.82 1.06 22.81
N SER A 163 3.67 -0.26 22.99
CA SER A 163 2.51 -0.87 23.65
C SER A 163 1.16 -0.38 23.09
N GLY A 164 1.05 -0.34 21.76
CA GLY A 164 -0.14 0.15 21.05
C GLY A 164 -0.31 1.67 20.99
N ASN A 165 0.64 2.45 21.50
CA ASN A 165 0.67 3.91 21.33
C ASN A 165 1.41 4.30 20.05
N THR A 166 1.04 5.43 19.48
CA THR A 166 1.67 6.00 18.29
C THR A 166 1.90 7.48 18.47
N ASP A 167 3.03 7.99 17.99
CA ASP A 167 3.26 9.42 17.82
C ASP A 167 2.89 9.88 16.41
N ILE A 168 3.02 11.19 16.19
CA ILE A 168 2.61 11.79 14.92
C ILE A 168 3.52 11.39 13.76
N GLU A 169 4.79 11.10 14.02
CA GLU A 169 5.76 10.75 12.99
C GLU A 169 5.59 9.29 12.55
N ASP A 170 5.23 8.40 13.48
CA ASP A 170 4.78 7.04 13.14
C ASP A 170 3.63 7.12 12.13
N ARG A 171 2.54 7.80 12.49
CA ARG A 171 1.34 7.87 11.65
C ARG A 171 1.61 8.57 10.32
N ARG A 172 2.47 9.59 10.31
CA ARG A 172 2.92 10.27 9.09
C ARG A 172 3.65 9.31 8.16
N TRP A 173 4.55 8.47 8.69
CA TRP A 173 5.26 7.48 7.89
C TRP A 173 4.28 6.50 7.23
N PHE A 174 3.36 5.93 8.00
CA PHE A 174 2.34 5.02 7.49
C PHE A 174 1.43 5.66 6.44
N ALA A 175 1.05 6.93 6.64
CA ALA A 175 0.25 7.68 5.67
C ALA A 175 1.00 7.94 4.35
N LYS A 176 2.30 8.25 4.42
CA LYS A 176 3.16 8.40 3.24
C LYS A 176 3.23 7.09 2.44
N GLU A 177 3.47 5.97 3.11
CA GLU A 177 3.48 4.64 2.48
C GLU A 177 2.12 4.28 1.87
N ALA A 178 1.02 4.61 2.56
CA ALA A 178 -0.34 4.41 2.04
C ALA A 178 -0.63 5.23 0.77
N PHE A 179 -0.16 6.48 0.71
CA PHE A 179 -0.30 7.26 -0.52
C PHE A 179 0.58 6.74 -1.66
N ALA A 180 1.78 6.20 -1.37
CA ALA A 180 2.61 5.53 -2.36
C ALA A 180 1.84 4.36 -3.00
N VAL A 181 1.26 3.47 -2.20
CA VAL A 181 0.39 2.38 -2.68
C VAL A 181 -0.75 2.90 -3.55
N SER A 182 -1.50 3.92 -3.10
CA SER A 182 -2.62 4.45 -3.89
C SER A 182 -2.17 5.06 -5.22
N SER A 183 -1.01 5.73 -5.24
CA SER A 183 -0.48 6.37 -6.44
C SER A 183 0.02 5.36 -7.47
N GLY A 184 0.64 4.27 -7.01
CA GLY A 184 1.04 3.15 -7.87
C GLY A 184 -0.18 2.46 -8.46
N TYR A 185 -1.18 2.17 -7.63
CA TYR A 185 -2.43 1.53 -8.04
C TYR A 185 -3.17 2.32 -9.14
N ASP A 186 -3.38 3.62 -8.94
CA ASP A 186 -4.05 4.47 -9.95
C ASP A 186 -3.19 4.62 -11.23
N SER A 187 -1.87 4.60 -11.12
CA SER A 187 -0.96 4.62 -12.28
C SER A 187 -1.08 3.33 -13.10
N ALA A 188 -1.17 2.18 -12.44
CA ALA A 188 -1.38 0.88 -13.09
C ALA A 188 -2.73 0.81 -13.82
N ILE A 189 -3.80 1.25 -13.17
CA ILE A 189 -5.14 1.34 -13.79
C ILE A 189 -5.11 2.27 -15.00
N PHE A 190 -4.50 3.44 -14.86
CA PHE A 190 -4.36 4.39 -15.98
C PHE A 190 -3.65 3.74 -17.16
N ASN A 191 -2.48 3.13 -16.93
CA ASN A 191 -1.69 2.52 -18.01
C ASN A 191 -2.42 1.34 -18.68
N TYR A 192 -3.22 0.57 -17.91
CA TYR A 192 -4.06 -0.48 -18.47
C TYR A 192 -5.09 0.05 -19.48
N PHE A 193 -5.80 1.13 -19.13
CA PHE A 193 -6.80 1.72 -20.03
C PHE A 193 -6.17 2.48 -21.20
N ASP A 194 -5.08 3.19 -20.96
CA ASP A 194 -4.43 4.01 -21.97
C ASP A 194 -3.74 3.17 -23.04
N LYS A 195 -3.23 1.98 -22.70
CA LYS A 195 -2.50 1.08 -23.60
C LYS A 195 -1.31 1.75 -24.31
N GLY A 196 -0.82 2.88 -23.80
CA GLY A 196 0.23 3.69 -24.43
C GLY A 196 -0.22 4.50 -25.64
N GLU A 197 -1.53 4.71 -25.82
CA GLU A 197 -2.10 5.47 -26.94
C GLU A 197 -1.97 6.99 -26.72
N SER A 198 -1.96 7.46 -25.47
CA SER A 198 -1.81 8.89 -25.17
C SER A 198 -0.34 9.27 -24.94
N PRO A 199 0.07 10.50 -25.26
CA PRO A 199 1.42 11.00 -24.99
C PRO A 199 1.60 11.40 -23.51
N VAL A 200 1.30 10.48 -22.60
CA VAL A 200 1.34 10.70 -21.15
C VAL A 200 2.14 9.60 -20.47
N LEU A 201 2.96 9.99 -19.49
CA LEU A 201 3.83 9.07 -18.77
C LEU A 201 3.39 8.95 -17.31
N ARG A 202 3.01 7.74 -16.90
CA ARG A 202 2.74 7.38 -15.49
C ARG A 202 3.67 6.27 -15.06
N ILE A 203 4.66 6.63 -14.24
CA ILE A 203 5.60 5.69 -13.63
C ILE A 203 5.47 5.83 -12.12
N SER A 204 5.33 4.70 -11.43
CA SER A 204 5.49 4.61 -9.99
C SER A 204 6.58 3.59 -9.68
N ALA A 205 7.57 3.97 -8.88
CA ALA A 205 8.72 3.15 -8.55
C ALA A 205 9.09 3.30 -7.08
N ASP A 206 8.86 2.25 -6.31
CA ASP A 206 9.07 2.25 -4.84
C ASP A 206 10.50 1.84 -4.44
N SER A 207 11.26 1.24 -5.36
CA SER A 207 12.61 0.75 -5.10
C SER A 207 13.61 1.39 -6.05
N GLY A 208 14.49 2.23 -5.49
CA GLY A 208 15.65 2.77 -6.17
C GLY A 208 16.94 2.20 -5.58
N LYS A 209 17.93 1.93 -6.44
CA LYS A 209 19.30 1.59 -6.03
C LYS A 209 20.12 2.86 -5.95
N THR A 210 20.50 3.26 -4.73
CA THR A 210 21.45 4.36 -4.55
C THR A 210 22.79 4.01 -5.18
N LEU A 211 23.27 4.88 -6.06
CA LEU A 211 24.57 4.75 -6.69
C LEU A 211 25.62 5.47 -5.85
N ARG A 212 26.89 5.10 -6.04
CA ARG A 212 28.01 5.70 -5.29
C ARG A 212 28.08 7.21 -5.47
N TYR A 213 27.80 7.69 -6.67
CA TYR A 213 27.65 9.09 -7.07
C TYR A 213 26.86 9.12 -8.39
N GLY A 214 26.48 10.32 -8.84
CA GLY A 214 25.90 10.55 -10.16
C GLY A 214 26.96 10.46 -11.25
N GLU A 215 26.91 11.34 -12.24
CA GLU A 215 27.95 11.39 -13.29
C GLU A 215 29.32 11.80 -12.74
N ASN A 216 29.33 12.72 -11.76
CA ASN A 216 30.52 13.19 -11.06
C ASN A 216 30.44 12.94 -9.54
N PRO A 217 31.59 12.82 -8.82
CA PRO A 217 31.63 12.46 -7.39
C PRO A 217 30.82 13.35 -6.44
N HIS A 218 30.57 14.61 -6.81
CA HIS A 218 29.81 15.57 -5.98
C HIS A 218 28.29 15.47 -6.20
N GLN A 219 27.83 14.71 -7.20
CA GLN A 219 26.42 14.51 -7.53
C GLN A 219 25.92 13.21 -6.88
N LYS A 220 24.67 13.20 -6.42
CA LYS A 220 24.00 11.96 -5.97
C LYS A 220 23.33 11.28 -7.18
N GLY A 221 23.36 9.96 -7.22
CA GLY A 221 22.69 9.16 -8.25
C GLY A 221 21.80 8.10 -7.62
N VAL A 222 20.62 7.87 -8.21
CA VAL A 222 19.72 6.77 -7.86
C VAL A 222 19.23 6.15 -9.15
N PHE A 223 19.36 4.83 -9.27
CA PHE A 223 18.83 4.07 -10.40
C PHE A 223 17.46 3.51 -10.05
N TYR A 224 16.49 3.66 -10.95
CA TYR A 224 15.16 3.07 -10.85
C TYR A 224 14.97 2.05 -11.97
N GLY A 225 14.47 0.86 -11.63
CA GLY A 225 14.33 -0.27 -12.55
C GLY A 225 14.92 -1.56 -11.96
N ASN A 226 14.70 -2.69 -12.64
CA ASN A 226 15.22 -3.98 -12.19
C ASN A 226 16.43 -4.40 -13.04
N PHE A 227 17.61 -3.91 -12.69
CA PHE A 227 18.84 -4.29 -13.39
C PHE A 227 19.08 -5.80 -13.38
N ASN A 228 18.68 -6.47 -12.29
CA ASN A 228 18.91 -7.90 -12.07
C ASN A 228 17.94 -8.80 -12.86
N GLU A 229 16.88 -8.25 -13.46
CA GLU A 229 16.04 -9.01 -14.40
C GLU A 229 16.76 -9.27 -15.73
N ILE A 230 17.68 -8.37 -16.11
CA ILE A 230 18.35 -8.42 -17.42
C ILE A 230 19.81 -8.88 -17.26
N PHE A 231 20.49 -8.46 -16.18
CA PHE A 231 21.90 -8.70 -15.99
C PHE A 231 22.22 -9.28 -14.61
N GLU A 232 23.09 -10.29 -14.58
CA GLU A 232 23.70 -10.79 -13.34
C GLU A 232 25.14 -10.27 -13.23
N GLN A 233 25.44 -9.54 -12.14
CA GLN A 233 26.82 -9.11 -11.87
C GLN A 233 27.63 -10.27 -11.26
N LEU A 234 28.39 -10.98 -12.09
CA LEU A 234 29.22 -12.12 -11.66
C LEU A 234 30.46 -11.70 -10.85
N HIS A 235 31.01 -10.51 -11.09
CA HIS A 235 32.21 -10.02 -10.41
C HIS A 235 32.32 -8.48 -10.46
N GLY A 236 33.32 -7.92 -9.76
CA GLY A 236 33.71 -6.51 -9.84
C GLY A 236 33.11 -5.64 -8.73
N LYS A 237 33.38 -4.33 -8.82
CA LYS A 237 32.82 -3.32 -7.91
C LYS A 237 31.37 -3.02 -8.30
N GLU A 238 30.61 -2.41 -7.39
CA GLU A 238 29.28 -1.91 -7.72
C GLU A 238 29.29 -1.02 -8.98
N ILE A 239 28.28 -1.23 -9.82
CA ILE A 239 28.06 -0.47 -11.06
C ILE A 239 27.82 1.00 -10.74
N SER A 240 28.59 1.89 -11.38
CA SER A 240 28.44 3.35 -11.26
C SER A 240 27.38 3.90 -12.22
N TYR A 241 27.03 5.18 -12.06
CA TYR A 241 26.11 5.88 -12.97
C TYR A 241 26.58 5.82 -14.43
N ASN A 242 27.84 6.16 -14.71
CA ASN A 242 28.37 6.12 -16.08
C ASN A 242 28.41 4.69 -16.63
N ASN A 243 28.68 3.69 -15.79
CA ASN A 243 28.63 2.31 -16.25
C ASN A 243 27.23 1.87 -16.66
N LEU A 244 26.17 2.37 -16.01
CA LEU A 244 24.80 2.08 -16.45
C LEU A 244 24.53 2.67 -17.84
N LEU A 245 24.99 3.90 -18.12
CA LEU A 245 24.87 4.52 -19.44
C LEU A 245 25.68 3.77 -20.51
N ASP A 246 26.92 3.38 -20.19
CA ASP A 246 27.78 2.62 -21.10
C ASP A 246 27.19 1.22 -21.39
N ILE A 247 26.64 0.54 -20.38
CA ILE A 247 26.01 -0.77 -20.55
C ILE A 247 24.77 -0.65 -21.45
N ASP A 248 23.90 0.33 -21.18
CA ASP A 248 22.68 0.56 -21.96
C ASP A 248 23.00 0.87 -23.44
N ALA A 249 23.97 1.75 -23.68
CA ALA A 249 24.43 2.08 -25.01
C ALA A 249 25.09 0.88 -25.72
N ALA A 250 25.88 0.06 -25.00
CA ALA A 250 26.54 -1.10 -25.59
C ALA A 250 25.52 -2.17 -26.00
N VAL A 251 24.54 -2.44 -25.13
CA VAL A 251 23.48 -3.42 -25.38
C VAL A 251 22.60 -2.98 -26.53
N SER A 252 22.22 -1.71 -26.56
CA SER A 252 21.42 -1.13 -27.66
C SER A 252 22.16 -1.23 -28.99
N LEU A 253 23.45 -0.87 -29.03
CA LEU A 253 24.25 -0.95 -30.26
C LEU A 253 24.45 -2.39 -30.74
N ILE A 254 24.69 -3.33 -29.83
CA ILE A 254 24.86 -4.75 -30.20
C ILE A 254 23.54 -5.31 -30.77
N ALA A 255 22.39 -4.87 -30.25
CA ALA A 255 21.08 -5.33 -30.70
C ALA A 255 20.71 -4.92 -32.14
N ASP A 256 21.42 -3.94 -32.73
CA ASP A 256 21.21 -3.51 -34.13
C ASP A 256 21.80 -4.48 -35.16
N PHE A 257 22.56 -5.50 -34.75
CA PHE A 257 23.23 -6.45 -35.63
C PHE A 257 22.68 -7.87 -35.45
N ASP A 258 22.32 -8.52 -36.57
CA ASP A 258 21.90 -9.93 -36.60
C ASP A 258 23.09 -10.91 -36.54
N GLU A 259 24.31 -10.42 -36.79
CA GLU A 259 25.55 -11.19 -36.76
C GLU A 259 26.31 -11.03 -35.44
N THR A 260 27.34 -11.85 -35.21
CA THR A 260 28.14 -11.75 -33.98
C THR A 260 28.85 -10.39 -33.92
N ALA A 261 28.43 -9.55 -32.97
CA ALA A 261 28.93 -8.19 -32.80
C ALA A 261 29.73 -8.00 -31.50
N LEU A 262 30.68 -7.06 -31.53
CA LEU A 262 31.45 -6.59 -30.37
C LEU A 262 31.40 -5.06 -30.34
N ALA A 263 30.85 -4.49 -29.29
CA ALA A 263 30.89 -3.05 -29.02
C ALA A 263 31.88 -2.74 -27.88
N ILE A 264 32.75 -1.75 -28.10
CA ILE A 264 33.63 -1.21 -27.05
C ILE A 264 33.29 0.27 -26.90
N LEU A 265 32.67 0.61 -25.77
CA LEU A 265 32.29 1.98 -25.44
C LEU A 265 33.23 2.57 -24.40
N LYS A 266 33.43 3.87 -24.50
CA LYS A 266 34.16 4.67 -23.53
C LYS A 266 33.66 6.10 -23.59
N HIS A 267 33.41 6.68 -22.42
CA HIS A 267 33.23 8.11 -22.22
C HIS A 267 34.40 8.64 -21.39
#